data_AF-A0A3A8G448-F1
#
_entry.id   AF-A0A3A8G448-F1
#
_cell.length_a   1.000
_cell.length_b   1.000
_cell.length_c   1.000
_cell.angle_alpha   90.00
_cell.angle_beta   90.00
_cell.angle_gamma   90.00
#
_symmetry.space_group_name_H-M   'P 1'
#
loop_
_entity.id
_entity.type
_entity.pdbx_description
1 polymer ?
#
loop_
_entity_poly.entity_id
_entity_poly.type
_entity_poly.pdbx_seq_one_letter_code
_entity_poly.pdbx_strand_id
1 'polypeptide(L)'
;MTKLHRHILLGIHATLATLWIYQGLVPKILVQAPDELRIWALQGVTADHAVILMQMSGCAEIIFGLLFFILRKSLCLHALNLLAMLLLSGLIVWLDPSYFLQAFNPFVMNLAMATLSMIAIALIQDAKNTDLNR
;
A
#
# COMPACT_ATOMS: atom_id res chain seq x y z
N MET A 1 -10.48 -6.34 -23.77
CA MET A 1 -9.81 -7.04 -22.64
C MET A 1 -10.21 -8.52 -22.56
N THR A 2 -9.27 -9.48 -22.59
CA THR A 2 -9.59 -10.94 -22.56
C THR A 2 -10.01 -11.42 -21.16
N LYS A 3 -10.62 -12.62 -21.06
CA LYS A 3 -10.97 -13.24 -19.76
C LYS A 3 -9.73 -13.38 -18.87
N LEU A 4 -8.59 -13.81 -19.40
CA LEU A 4 -7.35 -13.97 -18.64
C LEU A 4 -6.88 -12.65 -18.02
N HIS A 5 -6.83 -11.56 -18.79
CA HIS A 5 -6.45 -10.22 -18.29
C HIS A 5 -7.31 -9.78 -17.10
N ARG A 6 -8.61 -10.09 -17.14
CA ARG A 6 -9.53 -9.76 -16.04
C ARG A 6 -9.20 -10.52 -14.76
N HIS A 7 -8.90 -11.82 -14.86
CA HIS A 7 -8.54 -12.62 -13.68
C HIS A 7 -7.21 -12.20 -13.09
N ILE A 8 -6.22 -11.87 -13.92
CA ILE A 8 -4.92 -11.36 -13.45
C ILE A 8 -5.11 -10.04 -12.69
N LEU A 9 -5.84 -9.08 -13.27
CA LEU A 9 -6.11 -7.81 -12.59
C LEU A 9 -6.86 -8.01 -11.26
N LEU A 10 -7.86 -8.89 -11.23
CA LEU A 10 -8.57 -9.20 -10.00
C LEU A 10 -7.65 -9.81 -8.93
N GLY A 11 -6.74 -10.70 -9.33
CA GLY A 11 -5.72 -11.24 -8.42
C GLY A 11 -4.82 -10.16 -7.86
N ILE A 12 -4.36 -9.23 -8.71
CA ILE A 12 -3.55 -8.08 -8.26
C ILE A 12 -4.33 -7.21 -7.27
N HIS A 13 -5.58 -6.85 -7.58
CA HIS A 13 -6.40 -6.03 -6.69
C HIS A 13 -6.68 -6.71 -5.37
N ALA A 14 -6.97 -8.02 -5.38
CA ALA A 14 -7.19 -8.79 -4.16
C ALA A 14 -5.94 -8.84 -3.28
N THR A 15 -4.76 -9.04 -3.87
CA THR A 15 -3.48 -9.03 -3.15
C THR A 15 -3.19 -7.66 -2.56
N LEU A 16 -3.29 -6.59 -3.36
CA LEU A 16 -3.05 -5.22 -2.88
C LEU A 16 -4.02 -4.82 -1.77
N ALA A 17 -5.31 -5.13 -1.93
CA ALA A 17 -6.31 -4.86 -0.90
C ALA A 17 -6.00 -5.60 0.40
N THR A 18 -5.66 -6.89 0.32
CA THR A 18 -5.35 -7.71 1.49
C THR A 18 -4.12 -7.16 2.23
N LEU A 19 -3.06 -6.78 1.51
CA LEU A 19 -1.84 -6.25 2.10
C LEU A 19 -2.07 -4.90 2.79
N TRP A 20 -2.80 -3.98 2.15
CA TRP A 20 -3.15 -2.69 2.75
C TRP A 20 -4.05 -2.84 3.99
N ILE A 21 -5.06 -3.71 3.91
CA ILE A 21 -5.93 -3.99 5.04
C ILE A 21 -5.12 -4.59 6.19
N TYR A 22 -4.19 -5.51 5.90
CA TYR A 22 -3.35 -6.11 6.93
C TYR A 22 -2.45 -5.08 7.60
N GLN A 23 -1.77 -4.23 6.82
CA GLN A 23 -0.91 -3.15 7.32
C GLN A 23 -1.67 -2.13 8.17
N GLY A 24 -2.93 -1.83 7.82
CA GLY A 24 -3.74 -0.90 8.60
C GLY A 24 -4.38 -1.53 9.83
N LEU A 25 -4.82 -2.79 9.72
CA LEU A 25 -5.58 -3.44 10.79
C LEU A 25 -4.66 -3.99 11.87
N VAL A 26 -3.68 -4.81 11.50
CA VAL A 26 -2.94 -5.62 12.46
C VAL A 26 -1.97 -4.76 13.28
N PRO A 27 -0.96 -4.09 12.69
CA PRO A 27 0.02 -3.36 13.49
C PRO A 27 -0.54 -2.06 14.06
N LYS A 28 -1.47 -1.36 13.36
CA LYS A 28 -1.93 -0.03 13.78
C LYS A 28 -3.18 -0.03 14.66
N ILE A 29 -4.16 -0.89 14.39
CA ILE A 29 -5.43 -0.90 15.15
C ILE A 29 -5.42 -1.96 16.25
N LEU A 30 -5.11 -3.22 15.90
CA LEU A 30 -5.22 -4.35 16.83
C LEU A 30 -4.03 -4.44 17.79
N VAL A 31 -2.81 -4.39 17.27
CA VAL A 31 -1.58 -4.60 18.06
C VAL A 31 -1.05 -3.29 18.63
N GLN A 32 -1.26 -2.17 17.93
CA GLN A 32 -0.69 -0.86 18.30
C GLN A 32 0.83 -0.96 18.50
N ALA A 33 1.51 -1.44 17.47
CA ALA A 33 2.90 -1.86 17.54
C ALA A 33 3.81 -0.73 18.08
N PRO A 34 4.74 -1.03 19.00
CA PRO A 34 5.66 -0.02 19.55
C PRO A 34 6.46 0.72 18.47
N ASP A 35 6.80 0.03 17.39
CA ASP A 35 7.53 0.61 16.26
C ASP A 35 6.73 1.69 15.55
N GLU A 36 5.42 1.51 15.37
CA GLU A 36 4.54 2.51 14.77
C GLU A 36 4.35 3.72 15.71
N LEU A 37 4.22 3.49 17.02
CA LEU A 37 4.15 4.57 18.01
C LEU A 37 5.46 5.36 18.09
N ARG A 38 6.60 4.69 17.92
CA ARG A 38 7.92 5.34 17.90
C ARG A 38 8.03 6.33 16.74
N ILE A 39 7.46 6.01 15.57
CA ILE A 39 7.44 6.93 14.42
C ILE A 39 6.77 8.27 14.80
N TRP A 40 5.64 8.22 15.50
CA TRP A 40 4.93 9.42 15.97
C TRP A 40 5.67 10.14 17.10
N ALA A 41 6.26 9.38 18.04
CA ALA A 41 7.04 9.96 19.13
C ALA A 41 8.27 10.73 18.63
N LEU A 42 8.94 10.24 17.58
CA LEU A 42 10.07 10.91 16.93
C LEU A 42 9.67 12.24 16.27
N GLN A 43 8.39 12.44 15.98
CA GLN A 43 7.83 13.70 15.47
C GLN A 43 7.43 14.67 16.59
N GLY A 44 7.65 14.31 17.86
CA GLY A 44 7.28 15.14 19.02
C GLY A 44 5.81 15.03 19.42
N VAL A 45 5.08 14.01 18.93
CA VAL A 45 3.67 13.79 19.28
C VAL A 45 3.58 13.12 20.66
N THR A 46 2.70 13.64 21.53
CA THR A 46 2.41 13.03 22.84
C THR A 46 1.80 11.63 22.68
N ALA A 47 2.01 10.73 23.63
CA ALA A 47 1.55 9.34 23.57
C ALA A 47 0.05 9.18 23.20
N ASP A 48 -0.83 9.93 23.86
CA ASP A 48 -2.28 9.84 23.61
C ASP A 48 -2.66 10.22 22.17
N HIS A 49 -2.08 11.31 21.66
CA HIS A 49 -2.28 11.74 20.27
C HIS A 49 -1.62 10.81 19.26
N ALA A 50 -0.47 10.19 19.60
CA ALA A 50 0.22 9.24 18.73
C ALA A 50 -0.63 7.99 18.47
N VAL A 51 -1.31 7.47 19.50
CA VAL A 51 -2.24 6.34 19.36
C VAL A 51 -3.40 6.69 18.41
N ILE A 52 -4.00 7.86 18.58
CA ILE A 52 -5.12 8.31 17.74
C ILE A 52 -4.66 8.48 16.29
N LEU A 53 -3.54 9.16 16.05
CA LEU A 53 -3.01 9.39 14.70
C LEU A 53 -2.62 8.08 14.01
N MET A 54 -2.05 7.13 14.74
CA MET A 54 -1.73 5.79 14.25
C MET A 54 -3.00 5.01 13.88
N GLN A 55 -4.04 5.05 14.71
CA GLN A 55 -5.32 4.39 14.38
C GLN A 55 -5.98 5.04 13.17
N MET A 56 -5.93 6.37 13.05
CA MET A 56 -6.44 7.08 11.87
C MET A 56 -5.68 6.70 10.60
N SER A 57 -4.35 6.58 10.66
CA SER A 57 -3.58 6.11 9.51
C SER A 57 -3.94 4.66 9.17
N GLY A 58 -4.11 3.78 10.16
CA GLY A 58 -4.58 2.40 9.93
C GLY A 58 -5.94 2.32 9.26
N CYS A 59 -6.90 3.15 9.68
CA CYS A 59 -8.19 3.27 9.01
C CYS A 59 -8.05 3.75 7.56
N ALA A 60 -7.19 4.73 7.30
CA ALA A 60 -6.93 5.22 5.94
C ALA A 60 -6.35 4.11 5.04
N GLU A 61 -5.43 3.29 5.56
CA GLU A 61 -4.85 2.15 4.84
C GLU A 61 -5.89 1.08 4.50
N ILE A 62 -6.78 0.75 5.44
CA ILE A 62 -7.88 -0.20 5.20
C ILE A 62 -8.81 0.33 4.11
N ILE A 63 -9.22 1.60 4.20
CA ILE A 63 -10.07 2.24 3.19
C ILE A 63 -9.38 2.21 1.83
N PHE A 64 -8.10 2.57 1.77
CA PHE A 64 -7.31 2.55 0.54
C PHE A 64 -7.23 1.15 -0.07
N GLY A 65 -7.03 0.11 0.75
CA GLY A 65 -7.09 -1.28 0.32
C GLY A 65 -8.44 -1.65 -0.30
N LEU A 66 -9.54 -1.27 0.35
CA LEU A 66 -10.91 -1.54 -0.15
C LEU A 66 -11.22 -0.84 -1.48
N LEU A 67 -10.62 0.34 -1.73
CA LEU A 67 -10.80 1.06 -2.99
C LEU A 67 -10.34 0.26 -4.21
N PHE A 68 -9.39 -0.68 -4.07
CA PHE A 68 -8.96 -1.54 -5.19
C PHE A 68 -10.08 -2.44 -5.72
N PHE A 69 -11.07 -2.82 -4.89
CA PHE A 69 -12.22 -3.59 -5.34
C PHE A 69 -13.28 -2.76 -6.05
N ILE A 70 -13.36 -1.47 -5.74
CA ILE A 70 -14.35 -0.53 -6.28
C ILE A 70 -13.83 0.07 -7.59
N LEU A 71 -12.58 0.57 -7.59
CA LEU A 71 -11.99 1.37 -8.66
C LEU A 71 -11.02 0.57 -9.54
N ARG A 72 -11.44 -0.62 -10.00
CA ARG A 72 -10.58 -1.64 -10.66
C ARG A 72 -9.85 -1.20 -11.93
N LYS A 73 -10.24 -0.10 -12.57
CA LYS A 73 -9.58 0.42 -13.79
C LYS A 73 -8.87 1.76 -13.56
N SER A 74 -8.78 2.21 -12.30
CA SER A 74 -8.21 3.50 -11.97
C SER A 74 -6.68 3.47 -12.03
N LEU A 75 -6.12 4.15 -13.02
CA LEU A 75 -4.67 4.38 -13.09
C LEU A 75 -4.19 5.27 -11.92
N CYS A 76 -5.04 6.20 -11.49
CA CYS A 76 -4.75 7.09 -10.36
C CYS A 76 -4.57 6.31 -9.06
N LEU A 77 -5.39 5.29 -8.81
CA LEU A 77 -5.27 4.46 -7.60
C LEU A 77 -3.94 3.71 -7.54
N HIS A 78 -3.49 3.14 -8.67
CA HIS A 78 -2.19 2.49 -8.76
C HIS A 78 -1.01 3.47 -8.66
N ALA A 79 -1.14 4.68 -9.22
CA ALA A 79 -0.15 5.73 -9.06
C ALA A 79 -0.01 6.18 -7.59
N LEU A 80 -1.13 6.35 -6.89
CA LEU A 80 -1.15 6.67 -5.46
C LEU A 80 -0.52 5.54 -4.63
N ASN A 81 -0.77 4.27 -4.99
CA ASN A 81 -0.09 3.14 -4.36
C ASN A 81 1.42 3.19 -4.56
N LEU A 82 1.90 3.46 -5.78
CA LEU A 82 3.34 3.61 -6.05
C LEU A 82 3.96 4.72 -5.21
N LEU A 83 3.31 5.89 -5.17
CA LEU A 83 3.75 7.00 -4.34
C LEU A 83 3.80 6.61 -2.85
N ALA A 84 2.77 5.92 -2.35
CA ALA A 84 2.73 5.48 -0.97
C ALA A 84 3.86 4.49 -0.64
N MET A 85 4.16 3.53 -1.53
CA MET A 85 5.27 2.58 -1.32
C MET A 85 6.64 3.29 -1.25
N LEU A 86 6.83 4.33 -2.07
CA LEU A 86 8.04 5.16 -2.03
C LEU A 86 8.12 5.97 -0.75
N LEU A 87 7.03 6.63 -0.36
CA LEU A 87 6.98 7.45 0.86
C LEU A 87 7.19 6.61 2.12
N LEU A 88 6.53 5.45 2.24
CA LEU A 88 6.70 4.55 3.39
C LEU A 88 8.13 4.03 3.47
N SER A 89 8.71 3.62 2.34
CA SER A 89 10.10 3.15 2.32
C SER A 89 11.07 4.28 2.69
N GLY A 90 10.88 5.48 2.12
CA GLY A 90 11.70 6.65 2.42
C GLY A 90 11.59 7.09 3.88
N LEU A 91 10.39 7.01 4.47
CA LEU A 91 10.16 7.31 5.88
C LEU A 91 10.96 6.37 6.78
N ILE A 92 10.96 5.06 6.52
CA ILE A 92 11.74 4.10 7.32
C ILE A 92 13.24 4.34 7.15
N VAL A 93 13.73 4.62 5.93
CA VAL A 93 15.14 4.99 5.72
C VAL A 93 15.52 6.21 6.54
N TRP A 94 14.65 7.22 6.61
CA TRP A 94 14.93 8.46 7.33
C TRP A 94 14.92 8.27 8.85
N LEU A 95 13.98 7.49 9.37
CA LEU A 95 13.82 7.27 10.81
C LEU A 95 14.82 6.27 11.38
N ASP A 96 15.01 5.13 10.69
CA ASP A 96 15.84 4.05 11.18
C ASP A 96 16.30 3.12 10.03
N PRO A 97 17.46 3.41 9.40
CA PRO A 97 18.00 2.60 8.30
C PRO A 97 18.25 1.14 8.68
N SER A 98 18.38 0.82 9.97
CA SER A 98 18.70 -0.54 10.42
C SER A 98 17.60 -1.55 10.06
N TYR A 99 16.36 -1.10 9.86
CA TYR A 99 15.25 -1.96 9.42
C TYR A 99 15.51 -2.58 8.05
N PHE A 100 16.30 -1.94 7.18
CA PHE A 100 16.65 -2.47 5.86
C PHE A 100 17.70 -3.58 5.92
N LEU A 101 18.45 -3.68 7.01
CA LEU A 101 19.45 -4.74 7.22
C LEU A 101 18.82 -6.02 7.78
N GLN A 102 17.57 -5.95 8.24
CA GLN A 102 16.84 -7.11 8.75
C GLN A 102 16.42 -8.04 7.61
N ALA A 103 16.46 -9.34 7.87
CA ALA A 103 16.05 -10.37 6.91
C ALA A 103 14.57 -10.23 6.49
N PHE A 104 13.74 -9.74 7.41
CA PHE A 104 12.35 -9.39 7.16
C PHE A 104 12.19 -7.88 7.28
N ASN A 105 12.30 -7.18 6.15
CA ASN A 105 12.20 -5.73 6.11
C ASN A 105 10.96 -5.28 5.31
N PRO A 106 10.39 -4.09 5.64
CA PRO A 106 9.21 -3.57 4.96
C PRO A 106 9.45 -3.23 3.49
N PHE A 107 10.70 -3.01 3.09
CA PHE A 107 11.04 -2.64 1.71
C PHE A 107 10.73 -3.75 0.71
N VAL A 108 11.00 -5.01 1.06
CA VAL A 108 10.67 -6.15 0.19
C VAL A 108 9.18 -6.19 -0.13
N MET A 109 8.32 -5.97 0.88
CA MET A 109 6.87 -5.90 0.69
C MET A 109 6.47 -4.70 -0.17
N ASN A 110 7.01 -3.51 0.11
CA ASN A 110 6.68 -2.30 -0.63
C ASN A 110 7.07 -2.40 -2.11
N LEU A 111 8.23 -3.00 -2.41
CA LEU A 111 8.68 -3.25 -3.76
C LEU A 111 7.77 -4.23 -4.50
N ALA A 112 7.32 -5.29 -3.83
CA ALA A 112 6.36 -6.24 -4.40
C ALA A 112 5.02 -5.56 -4.74
N MET A 113 4.46 -4.78 -3.81
CA MET A 113 3.22 -4.03 -4.02
C MET A 113 3.34 -2.98 -5.13
N ALA A 114 4.47 -2.28 -5.21
CA ALA A 114 4.78 -1.36 -6.29
C ALA A 114 4.79 -2.09 -7.64
N THR A 115 5.47 -3.24 -7.72
CA THR A 115 5.58 -4.05 -8.93
C THR A 115 4.21 -4.55 -9.41
N LEU A 116 3.37 -5.03 -8.50
CA LEU A 116 1.99 -5.42 -8.80
C LEU A 116 1.19 -4.25 -9.40
N SER A 117 1.34 -3.05 -8.86
CA SER A 117 0.68 -1.85 -9.42
C SER A 117 1.22 -1.47 -10.80
N MET A 118 2.52 -1.58 -11.06
CA MET A 118 3.09 -1.34 -12.39
C MET A 118 2.53 -2.32 -13.42
N ILE A 119 2.45 -3.61 -13.07
CA ILE A 119 1.85 -4.64 -13.93
C ILE A 119 0.37 -4.33 -14.19
N ALA A 120 -0.40 -3.96 -13.16
CA ALA A 120 -1.80 -3.60 -13.34
C ALA A 120 -1.99 -2.37 -14.25
N ILE A 121 -1.14 -1.35 -14.11
CA ILE A 121 -1.14 -0.17 -15.00
C ILE A 121 -0.92 -0.61 -16.45
N ALA A 122 0.09 -1.44 -16.71
CA ALA A 122 0.39 -1.93 -18.05
C ALA A 122 -0.80 -2.69 -18.66
N LEU A 123 -1.43 -3.59 -17.89
CA LEU A 123 -2.62 -4.33 -18.34
C LEU A 123 -3.83 -3.43 -18.62
N ILE A 124 -4.04 -2.39 -17.80
CA ILE A 124 -5.14 -1.43 -18.00
C ILE A 124 -4.89 -0.58 -19.25
N GLN A 125 -3.65 -0.15 -19.48
CA GLN A 125 -3.28 0.65 -20.66
C GLN A 125 -3.37 -0.16 -21.95
N ASP A 126 -2.87 -1.39 -21.96
CA ASP A 126 -3.00 -2.31 -23.10
C ASP A 126 -4.46 -2.55 -23.50
N ALA A 127 -5.32 -2.77 -22.49
CA ALA A 127 -6.74 -2.91 -22.70
C ALA A 127 -7.38 -1.65 -23.32
N LYS A 128 -7.00 -0.45 -22.86
CA LYS A 128 -7.49 0.82 -23.42
C LYS A 128 -7.03 1.03 -24.87
N ASN A 129 -5.77 0.74 -25.17
CA ASN A 129 -5.22 0.90 -26.52
C ASN A 129 -5.86 -0.07 -27.53
N THR A 130 -6.12 -1.31 -27.10
CA THR A 130 -6.83 -2.30 -27.92
C THR A 130 -8.26 -1.87 -28.23
N ASP A 131 -8.95 -1.25 -27.27
CA ASP A 131 -10.32 -0.77 -27.46
C ASP A 131 -10.38 0.50 -28.35
N LEU A 132 -9.33 1.34 -28.37
CA LEU A 132 -9.23 2.52 -29.25
C LEU A 132 -8.94 2.18 -30.72
N ASN A 133 -8.26 1.05 -30.97
CA ASN A 133 -7.88 0.60 -32.31
C ASN A 133 -8.94 -0.30 -32.97
N ARG A 134 -10.14 -0.42 -32.37
CA ARG A 134 -11.30 -1.17 -32.89
C ARG A 134 -12.43 -0.23 -33.25
#